data_AF-A0AAD7MSI9-F1
#
_entry.id   AF-A0AAD7MSI9-F1
#
_cell.length_a   1.000
_cell.length_b   1.000
_cell.length_c   1.000
_cell.angle_alpha   90.00
_cell.angle_beta   90.00
_cell.angle_gamma   90.00
#
_symmetry.space_group_name_H-M   'P 1'
#
loop_
_entity.id
_entity.type
_entity.pdbx_description
1 polymer ?
#
loop_
_entity_poly.entity_id
_entity_poly.type
_entity_poly.pdbx_seq_one_letter_code
_entity_poly.pdbx_strand_id
1 'polypeptide(L)'
;MAALATPSGRPTFDSLKPIDTTPSETFTQRLAATSGTLFFPKRTVWCSAQRVHALVFEPTHKYCYLTNTWIKQTEMNLRCGGETFELFVTQGHSIYYAGTYVVHSLRTIHRTEFKTIPDVSKMAIYHATGLRPNEMEKVKQRFPDGEVKAECFGLQCVGFSNELYEGLLRDRCTGGGGGGDASNKRKAEAEDLLGDHEAKSQRIS
;
A
#
# COMPACT_ATOMS: atom_id res chain seq x y z
N MET A 1 8.19 29.24 -10.92
CA MET A 1 7.03 28.82 -10.09
C MET A 1 7.41 29.01 -8.64
N ALA A 2 6.63 29.76 -7.86
CA ALA A 2 6.87 29.90 -6.43
C ALA A 2 6.68 28.53 -5.75
N ALA A 3 7.60 28.14 -4.88
CA ALA A 3 7.42 26.96 -4.05
C ALA A 3 6.21 27.22 -3.13
N LEU A 4 5.18 26.39 -3.24
CA LEU A 4 4.07 26.42 -2.29
C LEU A 4 4.62 26.18 -0.87
N ALA A 5 4.20 27.00 0.08
CA ALA A 5 4.70 26.93 1.45
C ALA A 5 4.43 25.53 2.03
N THR A 6 5.42 24.97 2.70
CA THR A 6 5.24 23.74 3.47
C THR A 6 4.37 24.07 4.69
N PRO A 7 3.37 23.24 5.04
CA PRO A 7 2.61 23.45 6.26
C PRO A 7 3.54 23.58 7.47
N SER A 8 3.31 24.58 8.31
CA SER A 8 4.12 24.81 9.51
C SER A 8 4.04 23.60 10.45
N GLY A 9 5.18 23.24 11.06
CA GLY A 9 5.25 22.14 12.02
C GLY A 9 5.25 20.72 11.42
N ARG A 10 5.19 20.56 10.10
CA ARG A 10 5.35 19.25 9.45
C ARG A 10 6.84 18.83 9.48
N PRO A 11 7.19 17.65 10.02
CA PRO A 11 8.54 17.12 9.90
C PRO A 11 8.92 16.91 8.44
N THR A 12 10.22 17.03 8.13
CA THR A 12 10.70 16.61 6.81
C THR A 12 10.38 15.13 6.58
N PHE A 13 10.04 14.75 5.35
CA PHE A 13 9.67 13.35 5.10
C PHE A 13 10.80 12.40 5.51
N ASP A 14 12.05 12.76 5.25
CA ASP A 14 13.23 11.93 5.58
C ASP A 14 13.44 11.77 7.09
N SER A 15 12.83 12.63 7.92
CA SER A 15 12.84 12.50 9.38
C SER A 15 11.69 11.65 9.94
N LEU A 16 10.75 11.22 9.10
CA LEU A 16 9.64 10.37 9.54
C LEU A 16 10.11 8.94 9.81
N LYS A 17 9.58 8.36 10.88
CA LYS A 17 9.75 6.95 11.22
C LYS A 17 8.61 6.14 10.59
N PRO A 18 8.89 4.92 10.12
CA PRO A 18 7.85 4.05 9.62
C PRO A 18 6.89 3.66 10.76
N ILE A 19 5.59 3.78 10.52
CA ILE A 19 4.53 3.33 11.44
C ILE A 19 4.36 1.81 11.37
N ASP A 20 4.77 1.19 10.26
CA ASP A 20 4.84 -0.26 10.11
C ASP A 20 6.03 -0.61 9.19
N THR A 21 6.86 -1.56 9.60
CA THR A 21 8.01 -2.05 8.82
C THR A 21 7.74 -3.37 8.09
N THR A 22 6.70 -4.09 8.50
CA THR A 22 6.31 -5.41 8.02
C THR A 22 4.79 -5.48 7.92
N PRO A 23 4.18 -4.68 7.03
CA PRO A 23 2.74 -4.51 7.01
C PRO A 23 2.06 -5.82 6.65
N SER A 24 1.23 -6.29 7.58
CA SER A 24 0.33 -7.41 7.32
C SER A 24 -0.73 -7.00 6.31
N GLU A 25 -1.22 -7.96 5.53
CA GLU A 25 -2.32 -7.72 4.59
C GLU A 25 -3.55 -7.15 5.34
N THR A 26 -3.86 -7.68 6.52
CA THR A 26 -4.95 -7.18 7.38
C THR A 26 -4.76 -5.72 7.77
N PHE A 27 -3.54 -5.28 8.13
CA PHE A 27 -3.29 -3.87 8.44
C PHE A 27 -3.50 -2.98 7.21
N THR A 28 -2.99 -3.39 6.05
CA THR A 28 -3.18 -2.63 4.80
C THR A 28 -4.63 -2.54 4.37
N GLN A 29 -5.41 -3.62 4.53
CA GLN A 29 -6.84 -3.63 4.24
C GLN A 29 -7.60 -2.71 5.20
N ARG A 30 -7.28 -2.72 6.50
CA ARG A 30 -7.88 -1.81 7.47
C ARG A 30 -7.58 -0.35 7.13
N LEU A 31 -6.31 -0.01 6.86
CA LEU A 31 -5.96 1.35 6.43
C LEU A 31 -6.74 1.76 5.17
N ALA A 32 -6.85 0.89 4.17
CA ALA A 32 -7.60 1.21 2.95
C ALA A 32 -9.12 1.36 3.19
N ALA A 33 -9.67 0.71 4.23
CA ALA A 33 -11.09 0.74 4.57
C ALA A 33 -11.47 1.85 5.57
N THR A 34 -10.50 2.47 6.25
CA THR A 34 -10.78 3.50 7.25
C THR A 34 -11.21 4.80 6.58
N SER A 35 -12.43 5.25 6.90
CA SER A 35 -12.92 6.56 6.47
C SER A 35 -12.00 7.68 6.93
N GLY A 36 -11.80 8.71 6.10
CA GLY A 36 -10.88 9.81 6.38
C GLY A 36 -9.40 9.49 6.11
N THR A 37 -9.08 8.31 5.57
CA THR A 37 -7.69 7.97 5.22
C THR A 37 -7.51 7.73 3.72
N LEU A 38 -6.30 8.00 3.23
CA LEU A 38 -5.82 7.73 1.89
C LEU A 38 -4.67 6.73 1.97
N PHE A 39 -4.81 5.57 1.32
CA PHE A 39 -3.72 4.61 1.20
C PHE A 39 -3.70 3.96 -0.19
N PHE A 40 -2.69 4.31 -0.98
CA PHE A 40 -2.57 3.92 -2.39
C PHE A 40 -1.20 3.28 -2.65
N PRO A 41 -0.96 2.05 -2.16
CA PRO A 41 0.35 1.42 -2.22
C PRO A 41 0.85 1.34 -3.67
N LYS A 42 2.07 1.86 -3.91
CA LYS A 42 2.72 1.91 -5.23
C LYS A 42 1.92 2.63 -6.34
N ARG A 43 0.97 3.49 -5.96
CA ARG A 43 0.14 4.29 -6.88
C ARG A 43 0.18 5.79 -6.57
N THR A 44 1.17 6.20 -5.78
CA THR A 44 1.41 7.60 -5.40
C THR A 44 2.78 8.03 -5.92
N VAL A 45 2.85 9.16 -6.61
CA VAL A 45 4.07 9.76 -7.15
C VAL A 45 4.27 11.14 -6.53
N TRP A 46 5.42 11.39 -5.93
CA TRP A 46 5.71 12.70 -5.32
C TRP A 46 6.10 13.72 -6.39
N CYS A 47 5.51 14.92 -6.33
CA CYS A 47 5.78 15.99 -7.29
C CYS A 47 6.94 16.91 -6.86
N SER A 48 7.43 16.77 -5.63
CA SER A 48 8.52 17.58 -5.09
C SER A 48 9.36 16.82 -4.08
N ALA A 49 10.61 17.26 -3.88
CA ALA A 49 11.51 16.68 -2.89
C ALA A 49 10.97 16.81 -1.45
N GLN A 50 10.23 17.88 -1.16
CA GLN A 50 9.58 18.11 0.14
C GLN A 50 8.35 17.21 0.35
N ARG A 51 7.92 16.47 -0.68
CA ARG A 51 6.78 15.53 -0.64
C ARG A 51 5.52 16.18 -0.06
N VAL A 52 5.30 17.45 -0.42
CA VAL A 52 4.10 18.23 -0.07
C VAL A 52 2.99 18.05 -1.09
N HIS A 53 3.33 17.68 -2.32
CA HIS A 53 2.38 17.38 -3.38
C HIS A 53 2.63 15.98 -3.94
N ALA A 54 1.56 15.28 -4.27
CA ALA A 54 1.64 14.00 -4.95
C ALA A 54 0.58 13.88 -6.03
N LEU A 55 0.81 12.98 -6.98
CA LEU A 55 -0.20 12.44 -7.86
C LEU A 55 -0.60 11.06 -7.34
N VAL A 56 -1.89 10.75 -7.38
CA VAL A 56 -2.40 9.42 -7.09
C VAL A 56 -3.21 8.89 -8.27
N PHE A 57 -3.06 7.59 -8.52
CA PHE A 57 -3.67 6.91 -9.65
C PHE A 57 -4.66 5.84 -9.19
N GLU A 58 -5.93 6.01 -9.53
CA GLU A 58 -7.01 5.07 -9.20
C GLU A 58 -7.57 4.46 -10.49
N PRO A 59 -7.78 3.14 -10.57
CA PRO A 59 -8.44 2.57 -11.73
C PRO A 59 -9.86 3.12 -11.87
N THR A 60 -10.26 3.46 -13.09
CA THR A 60 -11.61 3.95 -13.41
C THR A 60 -12.70 2.95 -13.05
N HIS A 61 -12.37 1.67 -12.96
CA HIS A 61 -13.29 0.58 -12.64
C HIS A 61 -12.61 -0.44 -11.74
N LYS A 62 -13.38 -1.02 -10.81
CA LYS A 62 -13.00 -2.22 -10.06
C LYS A 62 -13.90 -3.37 -10.46
N TYR A 63 -13.35 -4.57 -10.38
CA TYR A 63 -14.08 -5.80 -10.62
C TYR A 63 -14.73 -6.27 -9.32
N CYS A 64 -16.03 -6.49 -9.33
CA CYS A 64 -16.77 -7.04 -8.20
C CYS A 64 -17.04 -8.52 -8.45
N TYR A 65 -16.46 -9.40 -7.61
CA TYR A 65 -16.67 -10.84 -7.72
C TYR A 65 -18.07 -11.27 -7.31
N LEU A 66 -18.73 -10.52 -6.41
CA LEU A 66 -20.07 -10.85 -5.95
C LEU A 66 -21.11 -10.72 -7.08
N THR A 67 -20.96 -9.69 -7.91
CA THR A 67 -21.85 -9.44 -9.05
C THR A 67 -21.27 -9.91 -10.38
N ASN A 68 -20.01 -10.36 -10.39
CA ASN A 68 -19.25 -10.73 -11.59
C ASN A 68 -19.21 -9.61 -12.65
N THR A 69 -19.19 -8.34 -12.22
CA THR A 69 -19.27 -7.15 -13.10
C THR A 69 -18.22 -6.09 -12.79
N TRP A 70 -17.98 -5.22 -13.77
CA TRP A 70 -17.14 -4.02 -13.61
C TRP A 70 -17.94 -2.87 -13.02
N ILE A 71 -17.48 -2.32 -11.90
CA ILE A 71 -18.09 -1.18 -11.21
C ILE A 71 -17.23 0.06 -11.43
N LYS A 72 -17.82 1.13 -11.97
CA LYS A 72 -17.13 2.42 -12.12
C LYS A 72 -16.76 2.99 -10.75
N GLN A 73 -15.51 3.38 -10.59
CA GLN A 73 -15.03 4.02 -9.36
C GLN A 73 -15.33 5.51 -9.41
N THR A 74 -16.12 6.00 -8.46
CA THR A 74 -16.43 7.42 -8.28
C THR A 74 -15.92 7.97 -6.97
N GLU A 75 -15.47 7.12 -6.05
CA GLU A 75 -15.12 7.48 -4.67
C GLU A 75 -14.10 8.61 -4.59
N MET A 76 -12.98 8.53 -5.31
CA MET A 76 -11.97 9.60 -5.30
C MET A 76 -12.49 10.94 -5.83
N ASN A 77 -13.48 10.91 -6.72
CA ASN A 77 -14.11 12.13 -7.21
C ASN A 77 -15.03 12.75 -6.16
N LEU A 78 -15.69 11.92 -5.33
CA LEU A 78 -16.49 12.41 -4.20
C LEU A 78 -15.62 13.02 -3.10
N ARG A 79 -14.37 12.56 -2.97
CA ARG A 79 -13.37 13.12 -2.04
C ARG A 79 -12.77 14.45 -2.53
N CYS A 80 -13.03 14.85 -3.77
CA CYS A 80 -12.66 16.19 -4.26
C CYS A 80 -13.68 17.20 -3.73
N GLY A 81 -13.21 18.31 -3.15
CA GLY A 81 -14.12 19.33 -2.60
C GLY A 81 -13.63 20.09 -1.37
N GLY A 82 -12.35 19.95 -1.01
CA GLY A 82 -11.75 20.65 0.12
C GLY A 82 -11.77 19.85 1.43
N GLU A 83 -12.37 18.67 1.46
CA GLU A 83 -12.22 17.73 2.57
C GLU A 83 -10.76 17.31 2.74
N THR A 84 -10.40 17.01 3.99
CA THR A 84 -9.05 16.60 4.37
C THR A 84 -9.00 15.14 4.75
N PHE A 85 -7.89 14.50 4.43
CA PHE A 85 -7.69 13.07 4.65
C PHE A 85 -6.27 12.80 5.13
N GLU A 86 -6.12 11.79 5.98
CA GLU A 86 -4.83 11.32 6.48
C GLU A 86 -4.16 10.42 5.44
N LEU A 87 -3.02 10.85 4.89
CA LEU A 87 -2.32 10.13 3.84
C LEU A 87 -1.28 9.17 4.41
N PHE A 88 -1.38 7.91 4.01
CA PHE A 88 -0.40 6.86 4.26
C PHE A 88 0.27 6.46 2.95
N VAL A 89 1.58 6.21 3.00
CA VAL A 89 2.38 5.87 1.81
C VAL A 89 3.32 4.71 2.08
N THR A 90 3.63 3.96 1.03
CA THR A 90 4.65 2.90 1.06
C THR A 90 5.99 3.43 0.55
N GLN A 91 7.06 3.24 1.32
CA GLN A 91 8.44 3.38 0.85
C GLN A 91 9.22 2.10 1.18
N GLY A 92 9.68 1.39 0.15
CA GLY A 92 10.19 0.03 0.30
C GLY A 92 9.10 -0.90 0.85
N HIS A 93 9.39 -1.57 1.96
CA HIS A 93 8.46 -2.46 2.66
C HIS A 93 7.72 -1.77 3.81
N SER A 94 8.00 -0.49 4.07
CA SER A 94 7.49 0.21 5.23
C SER A 94 6.36 1.18 4.87
N ILE A 95 5.44 1.37 5.80
CA ILE A 95 4.35 2.33 5.73
C ILE A 95 4.70 3.55 6.58
N TYR A 96 4.45 4.72 6.03
CA TYR A 96 4.67 6.02 6.67
C TYR A 96 3.37 6.81 6.66
N TYR A 97 3.12 7.54 7.74
CA TYR A 97 2.12 8.59 7.78
C TYR A 97 2.70 9.88 7.20
N ALA A 98 2.16 10.36 6.08
CA ALA A 98 2.71 11.48 5.33
C ALA A 98 2.14 12.84 5.76
N GLY A 99 1.01 12.86 6.47
CA GLY A 99 0.30 14.06 6.92
C GLY A 99 -1.15 14.12 6.47
N THR A 100 -1.74 15.30 6.60
CA THR A 100 -3.13 15.60 6.24
C THR A 100 -3.17 16.28 4.86
N TYR A 101 -4.01 15.78 3.96
CA TYR A 101 -4.04 16.16 2.54
C TYR A 101 -5.45 16.50 2.06
N VAL A 102 -5.54 17.44 1.12
CA VAL A 102 -6.74 17.65 0.30
C VAL A 102 -6.57 16.98 -1.06
N VAL A 103 -7.68 16.52 -1.64
CA VAL A 103 -7.72 15.88 -2.95
C VAL A 103 -8.20 16.87 -4.02
N HIS A 104 -7.45 16.95 -5.11
CA HIS A 104 -7.73 17.80 -6.27
C HIS A 104 -8.04 16.93 -7.48
N SER A 105 -9.14 17.24 -8.16
CA SER A 105 -9.44 16.64 -9.46
C SER A 105 -8.53 17.22 -10.53
N LEU A 106 -7.83 16.35 -11.26
CA LEU A 106 -7.00 16.74 -12.41
C LEU A 106 -7.71 16.46 -13.75
N ARG A 107 -9.02 16.20 -13.73
CA ARG A 107 -9.79 15.85 -14.94
C ARG A 107 -9.81 16.95 -16.01
N THR A 108 -9.42 18.18 -15.68
CA THR A 108 -9.24 19.29 -16.63
C THR A 108 -7.93 19.20 -17.43
N ILE A 109 -7.00 18.33 -17.04
CA ILE A 109 -5.71 18.14 -17.70
C ILE A 109 -5.86 17.11 -18.84
N HIS A 110 -5.48 17.49 -20.05
CA HIS A 110 -5.76 16.73 -21.26
C HIS A 110 -4.91 15.43 -21.31
N ARG A 111 -5.53 14.30 -21.69
CA ARG A 111 -4.89 12.95 -21.71
C ARG A 111 -3.57 12.87 -22.49
N THR A 112 -3.36 13.77 -23.44
CA THR A 112 -2.14 13.84 -24.26
C THR A 112 -0.89 14.19 -23.45
N GLU A 113 -1.03 14.82 -22.29
CA GLU A 113 0.08 15.28 -21.45
C GLU A 113 0.62 14.19 -20.51
N PHE A 114 -0.12 13.08 -20.33
CA PHE A 114 0.23 12.01 -19.40
C PHE A 114 1.01 10.84 -20.02
N LYS A 115 1.45 10.94 -21.28
CA LYS A 115 2.07 9.81 -22.00
C LYS A 115 3.37 9.26 -21.38
N THR A 116 3.96 9.96 -20.42
CA THR A 116 5.15 9.51 -19.70
C THR A 116 5.05 9.89 -18.22
N ILE A 117 4.34 9.09 -17.43
CA ILE A 117 4.45 9.14 -15.96
C ILE A 117 5.41 8.02 -15.56
N PRO A 118 6.69 8.31 -15.27
CA PRO A 118 7.74 7.29 -15.20
C PRO A 118 7.56 6.29 -14.05
N ASP A 119 6.79 6.62 -13.02
CA ASP A 119 6.92 5.99 -11.71
C ASP A 119 5.69 5.23 -11.20
N VAL A 120 4.62 5.13 -12.01
CA VAL A 120 3.42 4.40 -11.60
C VAL A 120 3.47 2.97 -12.10
N SER A 121 3.42 2.01 -11.18
CA SER A 121 3.37 0.59 -11.54
C SER A 121 2.03 0.27 -12.21
N LYS A 122 2.06 -0.09 -13.50
CA LYS A 122 0.91 -0.65 -14.23
C LYS A 122 0.30 -1.85 -13.48
N MET A 123 1.16 -2.68 -12.88
CA MET A 123 0.72 -3.80 -12.04
C MET A 123 0.01 -3.35 -10.77
N ALA A 124 0.45 -2.27 -10.12
CA ALA A 124 -0.26 -1.74 -8.95
C ALA A 124 -1.66 -1.24 -9.32
N ILE A 125 -1.81 -0.57 -10.48
CA ILE A 125 -3.12 -0.17 -11.01
C ILE A 125 -3.98 -1.40 -11.30
N TYR A 126 -3.41 -2.43 -11.95
CA TYR A 126 -4.10 -3.69 -12.21
C TYR A 126 -4.59 -4.34 -10.90
N HIS A 127 -3.72 -4.50 -9.91
CA HIS A 127 -4.10 -5.06 -8.61
C HIS A 127 -5.19 -4.25 -7.90
N ALA A 128 -5.17 -2.93 -8.04
CA ALA A 128 -6.20 -2.06 -7.50
C ALA A 128 -7.57 -2.24 -8.16
N THR A 129 -7.67 -2.91 -9.32
CA THR A 129 -8.96 -3.33 -9.89
C THR A 129 -9.63 -4.44 -9.09
N GLY A 130 -8.91 -5.11 -8.19
CA GLY A 130 -9.37 -6.29 -7.45
C GLY A 130 -9.12 -7.61 -8.19
N LEU A 131 -8.66 -7.59 -9.44
CA LEU A 131 -8.38 -8.82 -10.20
C LEU A 131 -7.13 -9.56 -9.70
N ARG A 132 -7.16 -10.90 -9.82
CA ARG A 132 -5.99 -11.75 -9.61
C ARG A 132 -5.07 -11.71 -10.83
N PRO A 133 -3.76 -11.99 -10.70
CA PRO A 133 -2.79 -11.90 -11.80
C PRO A 133 -3.15 -12.70 -13.07
N ASN A 134 -3.85 -13.83 -12.91
CA ASN A 134 -4.21 -14.74 -13.99
C ASN A 134 -5.54 -14.41 -14.69
N GLU A 135 -6.19 -13.29 -14.33
CA GLU A 135 -7.52 -12.91 -14.84
C GLU A 135 -7.49 -11.80 -15.90
N MET A 136 -6.38 -11.69 -16.63
CA MET A 136 -6.16 -10.65 -17.65
C MET A 136 -7.23 -10.65 -18.75
N GLU A 137 -7.86 -11.79 -19.03
CA GLU A 137 -8.93 -11.86 -20.02
C GLU A 137 -10.15 -11.02 -19.65
N LYS A 138 -10.43 -10.83 -18.34
CA LYS A 138 -11.50 -9.93 -17.88
C LYS A 138 -11.17 -8.46 -18.19
N VAL A 139 -9.90 -8.08 -18.20
CA VAL A 139 -9.46 -6.75 -18.62
C VAL A 139 -9.69 -6.56 -20.11
N LYS A 140 -9.26 -7.52 -20.95
CA LYS A 140 -9.46 -7.44 -22.41
C LYS A 140 -10.94 -7.38 -22.81
N GLN A 141 -11.82 -8.06 -22.07
CA GLN A 141 -13.28 -7.98 -22.27
C GLN A 141 -13.83 -6.56 -22.04
N ARG A 142 -13.27 -5.80 -21.09
CA ARG A 142 -13.77 -4.48 -20.69
C ARG A 142 -13.07 -3.33 -21.40
N PHE A 143 -11.78 -3.49 -21.64
CA PHE A 143 -10.87 -2.50 -22.20
C PHE A 143 -10.32 -3.07 -23.51
N PRO A 144 -10.83 -2.63 -24.68
CA PRO A 144 -10.47 -3.18 -25.98
C PRO A 144 -8.98 -3.05 -26.35
N ASP A 145 -8.29 -2.08 -25.75
CA ASP A 145 -6.85 -1.85 -25.81
C ASP A 145 -6.05 -2.79 -24.88
N GLY A 146 -6.74 -3.60 -24.06
CA GLY A 146 -6.14 -4.51 -23.09
C GLY A 146 -5.55 -3.81 -21.86
N GLU A 147 -5.74 -2.49 -21.72
CA GLU A 147 -5.13 -1.69 -20.66
C GLU A 147 -6.17 -1.13 -19.68
N VAL A 148 -5.92 -1.31 -18.38
CA VAL A 148 -6.75 -0.71 -17.33
C VAL A 148 -6.62 0.81 -17.38
N LYS A 149 -7.74 1.50 -17.56
CA LYS A 149 -7.78 2.97 -17.53
C LYS A 149 -7.75 3.47 -16.10
N ALA A 150 -6.86 4.43 -15.81
CA ALA A 150 -6.75 5.08 -14.50
C ALA A 150 -7.12 6.57 -14.58
N GLU A 151 -7.64 7.10 -13.48
CA GLU A 151 -7.79 8.52 -13.22
C GLU A 151 -6.63 9.01 -12.36
N CYS A 152 -6.24 10.27 -12.56
CA CYS A 152 -5.16 10.94 -11.84
C CYS A 152 -5.76 12.03 -10.95
N PHE A 153 -5.34 12.09 -9.70
CA PHE A 153 -5.74 13.11 -8.74
C PHE A 153 -4.50 13.75 -8.13
N GLY A 154 -4.59 15.05 -7.87
CA GLY A 154 -3.56 15.78 -7.13
C GLY A 154 -3.83 15.67 -5.64
N LEU A 155 -2.78 15.48 -4.85
CA LEU A 155 -2.82 15.54 -3.41
C LEU A 155 -1.97 16.73 -2.97
N GLN A 156 -2.52 17.58 -2.10
CA GLN A 156 -1.81 18.70 -1.50
C GLN A 156 -1.80 18.55 0.01
N CYS A 157 -0.61 18.56 0.60
CA CYS A 157 -0.44 18.53 2.05
C CYS A 157 -0.90 19.89 2.62
N VAL A 158 -1.81 19.83 3.58
CA VAL A 158 -2.36 21.00 4.28
C VAL A 158 -2.07 20.98 5.78
N GLY A 159 -1.56 19.87 6.30
CA GLY A 159 -1.24 19.74 7.72
C GLY A 159 -0.52 18.45 8.06
N PHE A 160 -0.28 18.26 9.36
CA PHE A 160 0.31 17.05 9.92
C PHE A 160 -0.19 16.88 11.36
N SER A 161 -0.86 15.78 11.66
CA SER A 161 -1.34 15.48 13.01
C SER A 161 -0.24 14.80 13.82
N ASN A 162 0.47 15.57 14.65
CA ASN A 162 1.49 15.03 15.57
C ASN A 162 0.90 14.02 16.55
N GLU A 163 -0.32 14.27 17.04
CA GLU A 163 -1.00 13.35 17.95
C GLU A 163 -1.24 11.98 17.31
N LEU A 164 -1.78 11.96 16.09
CA LEU A 164 -1.99 10.73 15.33
C LEU A 164 -0.67 10.03 15.05
N TYR A 165 0.35 10.77 14.59
CA TYR A 165 1.66 10.22 14.29
C TYR A 165 2.29 9.53 15.51
N GLU A 166 2.34 10.21 16.65
CA GLU A 166 2.88 9.64 17.88
C GLU A 166 2.02 8.49 18.41
N GLY A 167 0.70 8.53 18.24
CA GLY A 167 -0.20 7.42 18.55
C GLY A 167 0.14 6.16 17.74
N LEU A 168 0.25 6.31 16.41
CA LEU A 168 0.60 5.22 15.51
C LEU A 168 1.98 4.61 15.84
N LEU A 169 2.95 5.44 16.22
CA LEU A 169 4.27 4.96 16.63
C LEU A 169 4.24 4.20 17.96
N ARG A 170 3.40 4.61 18.92
CA ARG A 170 3.24 3.89 20.19
C ARG A 170 2.58 2.53 20.00
N ASP A 171 1.54 2.46 19.17
CA ASP A 171 0.83 1.21 18.90
C ASP A 171 1.72 0.16 18.21
N ARG A 172 2.70 0.61 17.42
CA ARG A 172 3.75 -0.26 16.87
C ARG A 172 4.57 -0.95 17.97
N CYS A 173 4.91 -0.22 19.04
CA CYS A 173 5.74 -0.74 20.13
C CYS A 173 5.00 -1.78 20.98
N THR A 174 3.68 -1.68 21.10
CA THR A 174 2.87 -2.60 21.92
C THR A 174 2.50 -3.89 21.19
N GLY A 175 2.54 -3.90 19.85
CA GLY A 175 2.23 -5.08 19.02
C GLY A 175 3.39 -6.04 18.73
N GLY A 176 4.62 -5.75 19.16
CA GLY A 176 5.85 -6.48 18.81
C GLY A 176 6.14 -7.76 19.62
N GLY A 177 5.12 -8.48 20.11
CA GLY A 177 5.26 -9.52 21.13
C GLY A 177 5.18 -11.00 20.70
N GLY A 178 5.29 -11.35 19.42
CA GLY A 178 5.19 -12.78 19.05
C GLY A 178 5.65 -13.12 17.65
N GLY A 179 6.91 -13.54 17.50
CA GLY A 179 7.35 -14.06 16.19
C GLY A 179 8.83 -14.36 16.05
N GLY A 180 9.58 -14.66 17.12
CA GLY A 180 11.00 -14.93 16.98
C GLY A 180 11.61 -15.66 18.15
N ASP A 181 11.16 -16.91 18.45
CA ASP A 181 12.03 -17.89 19.13
C ASP A 181 11.49 -19.35 19.17
N ALA A 182 11.00 -19.89 18.04
CA ALA A 182 10.51 -21.29 18.01
C ALA A 182 11.08 -22.14 16.86
N SER A 183 12.09 -21.66 16.13
CA SER A 183 12.69 -22.41 15.01
C SER A 183 14.06 -23.00 15.30
N ASN A 184 14.66 -22.74 16.48
CA ASN A 184 15.96 -23.31 16.85
C ASN A 184 15.92 -24.45 17.87
N LYS A 185 14.72 -24.96 18.22
CA LYS A 185 14.56 -26.06 19.19
C LYS A 185 14.14 -27.41 18.57
N ARG A 186 13.97 -27.51 17.25
CA ARG A 186 13.61 -28.78 16.56
C ARG A 186 14.73 -29.39 15.72
N LYS A 187 15.98 -28.95 15.90
CA LYS A 187 17.17 -29.58 15.30
C LYS A 187 18.14 -30.21 16.31
N ALA A 188 17.82 -30.17 17.60
CA ALA A 188 18.63 -30.76 18.68
C ALA A 188 18.00 -32.01 19.33
N GLU A 189 16.81 -32.45 18.89
CA GLU A 189 16.13 -33.65 19.42
C GLU A 189 15.87 -34.73 18.34
N ALA A 190 16.55 -34.64 17.18
CA ALA A 190 16.43 -35.59 16.08
C ALA A 190 17.74 -36.34 15.74
N GLU A 191 18.75 -36.27 16.62
CA GLU A 191 20.01 -37.04 16.51
C GLU A 191 20.26 -37.97 17.70
N ASP A 192 19.25 -38.25 18.54
CA ASP A 192 19.37 -39.16 19.71
C ASP A 192 18.52 -40.44 19.60
N LEU A 193 17.91 -40.71 18.44
CA LEU A 193 17.05 -41.90 18.24
C LEU A 193 17.46 -42.81 17.07
N LEU A 194 18.70 -42.68 16.57
CA LEU A 194 19.24 -43.54 15.50
C LEU A 194 20.47 -44.35 15.91
N GLY A 195 20.81 -44.37 17.21
CA GLY A 195 21.99 -45.09 17.74
C GLY A 195 21.79 -46.56 18.14
N ASP A 196 20.57 -47.11 18.08
CA ASP A 196 20.27 -48.37 18.81
C ASP A 196 19.67 -49.51 17.97
N HIS A 197 19.88 -49.51 16.65
CA HIS A 197 19.35 -50.56 15.76
C HIS A 197 20.39 -51.43 15.05
N GLU A 198 21.65 -51.43 15.50
CA GLU A 198 22.72 -52.27 14.94
C GLU A 198 23.31 -53.27 15.95
N ALA A 199 22.45 -54.04 16.63
CA ALA A 199 22.90 -55.19 17.42
C ALA A 199 21.78 -56.21 17.67
N LYS A 200 21.34 -56.95 16.63
CA LYS A 200 20.62 -58.25 16.77
C LYS A 200 20.30 -58.90 15.42
N SER A 201 21.32 -59.16 14.60
CA SER A 201 21.18 -60.09 13.47
C SER A 201 22.42 -60.96 13.30
N GLN A 202 22.81 -61.64 14.39
CA GLN A 202 23.68 -62.81 14.35
C GLN A 202 23.27 -63.75 15.48
N ARG A 203 22.47 -64.77 15.16
CA ARG A 203 22.29 -66.08 15.84
C ARG A 203 20.92 -66.64 15.51
N ILE A 204 20.77 -67.28 14.36
CA ILE A 204 20.05 -68.56 14.26
C ILE A 204 20.77 -69.37 13.16
N SER A 205 21.53 -70.35 13.63
CA SER A 205 21.97 -71.56 12.94
C SER A 205 21.45 -72.71 13.77
#